data_AF-A0A3C0GNF5-F1
#
_entry.id   AF-A0A3C0GNF5-F1
#
_cell.length_a   1.000
_cell.length_b   1.000
_cell.length_c   1.000
_cell.angle_alpha   90.00
_cell.angle_beta   90.00
_cell.angle_gamma   90.00
#
_symmetry.space_group_name_H-M   'P 1'
#
loop_
_entity.id
_entity.type
_entity.pdbx_description
1 polymer ?
#
loop_
_entity_poly.entity_id
_entity_poly.type
_entity_poly.pdbx_seq_one_letter_code
_entity_poly.pdbx_strand_id
1 'polypeptide(L)'
;YNFVAMAHALPEARSALMFRAVREDKGQRQSNVRWNYGHTTIPRHLRDIYINEYGIADLRNLTDEDCVTGMAGITDAAFQDTLLQTAKAAKKLDAAFVAPSHWQQRNTAGAVSAALAPFRQSGLLPDYPLGSDFTEVEQHLVKALGWLKQNTQTRGSKLRTVWAALRQPAGDGDAVYLQRMALDAPATLGERLEARLVRLALAQTAAA
;
A
#
# COMPACT_ATOMS: atom_id res chain seq x y z
N TYR A 1 13.71 4.36 15.48
CA TYR A 1 15.12 4.74 15.70
C TYR A 1 15.89 3.66 16.46
N ASN A 2 15.46 3.26 17.66
CA ASN A 2 16.22 2.35 18.54
C ASN A 2 16.63 1.01 17.86
N PHE A 3 15.71 0.31 17.19
CA PHE A 3 16.03 -0.95 16.49
C PHE A 3 17.04 -0.81 15.34
N VAL A 4 17.07 0.35 14.68
CA VAL A 4 18.02 0.61 13.60
C VAL A 4 19.42 0.78 14.18
N ALA A 5 19.54 1.56 15.26
CA ALA A 5 20.81 1.71 15.95
C ALA A 5 21.31 0.37 16.53
N MET A 6 20.42 -0.44 17.11
CA MET A 6 20.76 -1.79 17.60
C MET A 6 21.26 -2.71 16.48
N ALA A 7 20.65 -2.66 15.30
CA ALA A 7 21.09 -3.46 14.15
C ALA A 7 22.51 -3.08 13.67
N HIS A 8 22.92 -1.82 13.83
CA HIS A 8 24.30 -1.41 13.50
C HIS A 8 25.31 -1.77 14.60
N ALA A 9 24.84 -2.02 15.82
CA ALA A 9 25.70 -2.41 16.95
C ALA A 9 25.98 -3.92 17.01
N LEU A 10 25.19 -4.74 16.31
CA LEU A 10 25.35 -6.19 16.27
C LEU A 10 26.16 -6.60 15.03
N PRO A 11 27.17 -7.48 15.16
CA PRO A 11 27.86 -8.06 14.02
C PRO A 11 26.85 -8.70 13.05
N GLU A 12 27.04 -8.46 11.76
CA GLU A 12 26.24 -9.04 10.66
C GLU A 12 24.75 -8.66 10.61
N ALA A 13 24.23 -7.92 11.59
CA ALA A 13 22.83 -7.51 11.59
C ALA A 13 22.51 -6.48 10.49
N ARG A 14 21.29 -6.57 9.96
CA ARG A 14 20.72 -5.65 8.97
C ARG A 14 19.40 -5.08 9.47
N SER A 15 19.20 -3.79 9.25
CA SER A 15 17.92 -3.10 9.37
C SER A 15 17.20 -3.14 8.02
N ALA A 16 16.00 -3.68 7.98
CA ALA A 16 15.13 -3.66 6.80
C ALA A 16 13.91 -2.77 7.04
N LEU A 17 13.66 -1.83 6.12
CA LEU A 17 12.47 -0.99 6.12
C LEU A 17 11.54 -1.41 4.98
N MET A 18 10.39 -1.97 5.36
CA MET A 18 9.33 -2.33 4.43
C MET A 18 8.32 -1.18 4.31
N PHE A 19 7.95 -0.84 3.08
CA PHE A 19 6.95 0.20 2.81
C PHE A 19 6.20 -0.10 1.51
N ARG A 20 5.02 0.49 1.32
CA ARG A 20 4.33 0.48 0.01
C ARG A 20 5.01 1.46 -0.92
N ALA A 21 5.19 1.16 -2.21
CA ALA A 21 5.77 2.13 -3.14
C ALA A 21 4.88 3.38 -3.29
N VAL A 22 3.56 3.20 -3.15
CA VAL A 22 2.57 4.25 -3.38
C VAL A 22 1.59 4.44 -2.22
N ARG A 23 1.44 5.72 -1.91
CA ARG A 23 0.42 6.49 -1.20
C ARG A 23 -0.91 6.71 -1.91
N GLU A 24 -2.06 6.57 -1.25
CA GLU A 24 -3.20 7.47 -1.55
C GLU A 24 -3.39 8.47 -0.42
N ASP A 25 -3.52 9.74 -0.77
CA ASP A 25 -3.83 10.83 0.16
C ASP A 25 -4.86 11.76 -0.48
N LYS A 26 -6.02 11.94 0.16
CA LYS A 26 -7.14 12.75 -0.34
C LYS A 26 -7.57 12.42 -1.79
N GLY A 27 -7.51 11.14 -2.16
CA GLY A 27 -7.84 10.65 -3.51
C GLY A 27 -6.77 10.93 -4.56
N GLN A 28 -5.58 11.39 -4.16
CA GLN A 28 -4.43 11.54 -5.03
C GLN A 28 -3.39 10.47 -4.73
N ARG A 29 -2.91 9.85 -5.81
CA ARG A 29 -1.81 8.89 -5.78
C ARG A 29 -0.49 9.63 -5.57
N GLN A 30 0.33 9.20 -4.62
CA GLN A 30 1.62 9.81 -4.30
C GLN A 30 2.69 8.75 -4.09
N SER A 31 3.93 9.00 -4.52
CA SER A 31 5.06 8.13 -4.18
C SER A 31 5.38 8.16 -2.68
N ASN A 32 5.73 7.00 -2.11
CA ASN A 32 6.39 6.91 -0.80
C ASN A 32 7.91 7.06 -0.89
N VAL A 33 8.50 6.84 -2.08
CA VAL A 33 9.88 7.25 -2.35
C VAL A 33 9.86 8.75 -2.65
N ARG A 34 10.35 9.55 -1.70
CA ARG A 34 10.35 11.02 -1.78
C ARG A 34 11.77 11.55 -1.84
N TRP A 35 11.98 12.59 -2.64
CA TRP A 35 13.24 13.33 -2.66
C TRP A 35 13.54 13.98 -1.31
N ASN A 36 12.55 14.67 -0.73
CA ASN A 36 12.66 15.31 0.59
C ASN A 36 11.56 14.81 1.53
N TYR A 37 11.94 14.44 2.75
CA TYR A 37 11.01 14.08 3.83
C TYR A 37 11.32 14.89 5.09
N GLY A 38 10.38 15.76 5.49
CA GLY A 38 10.57 16.73 6.57
C GLY A 38 10.62 16.17 7.98
N HIS A 39 10.41 14.86 8.16
CA HIS A 39 10.35 14.21 9.48
C HIS A 39 11.29 13.01 9.54
N THR A 40 12.55 13.22 9.12
CA THR A 40 13.53 12.14 9.01
C THR A 40 13.80 11.50 10.37
N THR A 41 13.39 10.24 10.54
CA THR A 41 13.59 9.45 11.77
C THR A 41 14.78 8.49 11.68
N ILE A 42 15.30 8.24 10.48
CA ILE A 42 16.49 7.39 10.24
C ILE A 42 17.46 8.20 9.36
N PRO A 43 18.63 8.60 9.90
CA PRO A 43 19.60 9.39 9.16
C PRO A 43 20.27 8.57 8.05
N ARG A 44 20.86 9.28 7.07
CA ARG A 44 21.49 8.69 5.87
C ARG A 44 22.47 7.55 6.18
N HIS A 45 23.33 7.72 7.18
CA HIS A 45 24.38 6.74 7.50
C HIS A 45 23.84 5.44 8.12
N LEU A 46 22.56 5.43 8.54
CA LEU A 46 21.88 4.24 9.04
C LEU A 46 20.94 3.62 8.00
N ARG A 47 20.95 4.13 6.76
CA ARG A 47 20.25 3.50 5.65
C ARG A 47 20.85 2.13 5.39
N ASP A 48 19.97 1.20 5.11
CA ASP A 48 20.36 -0.19 4.98
C ASP A 48 19.51 -0.84 3.91
N ILE A 49 18.57 -1.72 4.25
CA ILE A 49 17.74 -2.40 3.25
C ILE A 49 16.36 -1.74 3.18
N TYR A 50 15.91 -1.42 1.97
CA TYR A 50 14.57 -0.92 1.68
C TYR A 50 13.82 -1.93 0.81
N ILE A 51 12.58 -2.23 1.19
CA ILE A 51 11.77 -3.27 0.54
C ILE A 51 10.38 -2.72 0.25
N ASN A 52 9.92 -2.92 -0.99
CA ASN A 52 8.51 -2.75 -1.35
C ASN A 52 8.08 -3.80 -2.38
N GLU A 53 6.85 -3.68 -2.88
CA GLU A 53 6.28 -4.59 -3.87
C GLU A 53 7.08 -4.69 -5.19
N TYR A 54 7.96 -3.74 -5.48
CA TYR A 54 8.75 -3.70 -6.71
C TYR A 54 10.17 -4.21 -6.54
N GLY A 55 10.64 -4.46 -5.31
CA GLY A 55 11.93 -5.10 -5.08
C GLY A 55 12.62 -4.67 -3.79
N ILE A 56 13.93 -4.85 -3.81
CA ILE A 56 14.83 -4.59 -2.68
C ILE A 56 15.92 -3.61 -3.14
N ALA A 57 16.12 -2.55 -2.37
CA ALA A 57 17.27 -1.66 -2.52
C ALA A 57 18.18 -1.83 -1.29
N ASP A 58 19.33 -2.48 -1.48
CA ASP A 58 20.40 -2.55 -0.48
C ASP A 58 21.29 -1.32 -0.66
N LEU A 59 21.31 -0.43 0.34
CA LEU A 59 21.98 0.87 0.27
C LEU A 59 23.21 0.99 1.17
N ARG A 60 23.59 -0.09 1.87
CA ARG A 60 24.68 -0.02 2.84
C ARG A 60 26.00 0.26 2.11
N ASN A 61 26.74 1.26 2.58
CA ASN A 61 28.05 1.67 2.03
C ASN A 61 28.02 2.12 0.55
N LEU A 62 26.85 2.47 0.02
CA LEU A 62 26.71 2.95 -1.35
C LEU A 62 26.93 4.46 -1.46
N THR A 63 27.33 4.89 -2.66
CA THR A 63 27.45 6.32 -2.99
C THR A 63 26.06 6.97 -3.05
N ASP A 64 26.01 8.31 -3.08
CA ASP A 64 24.74 9.01 -3.27
C ASP A 64 24.05 8.60 -4.58
N GLU A 65 24.83 8.45 -5.66
CA GLU A 65 24.33 8.08 -6.97
C GLU A 65 23.77 6.66 -7.00
N ASP A 66 24.48 5.71 -6.40
CA ASP A 66 24.03 4.33 -6.29
C ASP A 66 22.78 4.23 -5.39
N CYS A 67 22.70 5.04 -4.33
CA CYS A 67 21.50 5.13 -3.50
C CYS A 67 20.29 5.66 -4.28
N VAL A 68 20.48 6.70 -5.09
CA VAL A 68 19.43 7.23 -5.97
C VAL A 68 18.98 6.16 -6.96
N THR A 69 19.94 5.49 -7.61
CA THR A 69 19.70 4.43 -8.58
C THR A 69 18.91 3.27 -7.96
N GLY A 70 19.33 2.77 -6.79
CA GLY A 70 18.65 1.70 -6.07
C GLY A 70 17.22 2.07 -5.65
N MET A 71 17.02 3.28 -5.09
CA MET A 71 15.70 3.74 -4.69
C MET A 71 14.78 4.02 -5.89
N ALA A 72 15.32 4.54 -7.00
CA ALA A 72 14.57 4.71 -8.25
C ALA A 72 14.14 3.36 -8.84
N GLY A 73 15.01 2.35 -8.75
CA GLY A 73 14.74 0.98 -9.20
C GLY A 73 13.61 0.28 -8.45
N ILE A 74 13.23 0.75 -7.26
CA ILE A 74 12.03 0.29 -6.53
C ILE A 74 10.92 1.35 -6.46
N THR A 75 11.07 2.49 -7.14
CA THR A 75 10.00 3.49 -7.23
C THR A 75 8.95 3.04 -8.23
N ASP A 76 7.68 3.38 -7.99
CA ASP A 76 6.61 3.13 -8.94
C ASP A 76 6.87 3.84 -10.28
N ALA A 77 6.61 3.16 -11.40
CA ALA A 77 6.90 3.64 -12.74
C ALA A 77 6.36 5.05 -13.01
N ALA A 78 5.18 5.39 -12.47
CA ALA A 78 4.57 6.70 -12.67
C ALA A 78 5.34 7.87 -12.02
N PHE A 79 6.24 7.60 -11.08
CA PHE A 79 7.00 8.61 -10.34
C PHE A 79 8.53 8.50 -10.54
N GLN A 80 9.00 7.50 -11.28
CA GLN A 80 10.43 7.28 -11.53
C GLN A 80 11.08 8.46 -12.25
N ASP A 81 10.48 8.91 -13.35
CA ASP A 81 11.08 9.96 -14.19
C ASP A 81 11.23 11.28 -13.41
N THR A 82 10.22 11.67 -12.63
CA THR A 82 10.27 12.86 -11.79
C THR A 82 11.37 12.77 -10.72
N LEU A 83 11.53 11.60 -10.11
CA LEU A 83 12.60 11.37 -9.12
C LEU A 83 13.99 11.48 -9.76
N LEU A 84 14.19 10.85 -10.92
CA LEU A 84 15.47 10.86 -11.64
C LEU A 84 15.82 12.26 -12.15
N GLN A 85 14.84 13.01 -12.67
CA GLN A 85 15.03 14.41 -13.08
C GLN A 85 15.46 15.28 -11.90
N THR A 86 14.81 15.10 -10.74
CA THR A 86 15.17 15.83 -9.52
C THR A 86 16.60 15.49 -9.08
N ALA A 87 17.00 14.22 -9.14
CA ALA A 87 18.36 13.79 -8.78
C ALA A 87 19.43 14.35 -9.72
N LYS A 88 19.17 14.37 -11.03
CA LYS A 88 20.06 14.99 -12.03
C LYS A 88 20.20 16.49 -11.78
N ALA A 89 19.09 17.20 -11.56
CA ALA A 89 19.11 18.63 -11.24
C ALA A 89 19.91 18.94 -9.96
N ALA A 90 19.85 18.05 -8.97
CA ALA A 90 20.62 18.14 -7.73
C ALA A 90 22.09 17.67 -7.85
N LYS A 91 22.53 17.25 -9.04
CA LYS A 91 23.87 16.67 -9.29
C LYS A 91 24.18 15.45 -8.42
N LYS A 92 23.14 14.68 -8.09
CA LYS A 92 23.23 13.41 -7.33
C LYS A 92 23.15 12.17 -8.23
N LEU A 93 23.03 12.38 -9.53
CA LEU A 93 22.95 11.36 -10.56
C LEU A 93 23.55 11.94 -11.84
N ASP A 94 24.31 11.16 -12.58
CA ASP A 94 24.85 11.55 -13.88
C ASP A 94 23.73 12.01 -14.81
N ALA A 95 23.95 13.14 -15.49
CA ALA A 95 23.03 13.65 -16.49
C ALA A 95 22.81 12.63 -17.63
N ALA A 96 23.84 11.84 -17.95
CA ALA A 96 23.81 10.78 -18.95
C ALA A 96 23.17 9.47 -18.47
N PHE A 97 22.85 9.34 -17.17
CA PHE A 97 22.21 8.12 -16.66
C PHE A 97 20.90 7.82 -17.37
N VAL A 98 20.73 6.57 -17.82
CA VAL A 98 19.51 6.06 -18.44
C VAL A 98 18.95 4.94 -17.57
N ALA A 99 17.71 5.12 -17.11
CA ALA A 99 17.03 4.09 -16.34
C ALA A 99 16.80 2.83 -17.20
N PRO A 100 17.06 1.63 -16.66
CA PRO A 100 16.73 0.39 -17.34
C PRO A 100 15.25 0.32 -17.73
N SER A 101 14.96 -0.04 -18.98
CA SER A 101 13.58 -0.06 -19.52
C SER A 101 12.62 -0.98 -18.74
N HIS A 102 13.15 -2.06 -18.15
CA HIS A 102 12.37 -3.00 -17.36
C HIS A 102 11.78 -2.37 -16.09
N TRP A 103 12.35 -1.28 -15.57
CA TRP A 103 11.81 -0.60 -14.39
C TRP A 103 10.40 -0.08 -14.63
N GLN A 104 10.16 0.60 -15.75
CA GLN A 104 8.84 1.13 -16.08
C GLN A 104 7.81 0.01 -16.35
N GLN A 105 8.26 -1.12 -16.90
CA GLN A 105 7.41 -2.26 -17.20
C GLN A 105 7.01 -3.03 -15.94
N ARG A 106 7.97 -3.25 -15.03
CA ARG A 106 7.81 -4.10 -13.84
C ARG A 106 7.22 -3.33 -12.65
N ASN A 107 7.55 -2.06 -12.48
CA ASN A 107 7.21 -1.33 -11.26
C ASN A 107 5.81 -0.71 -11.34
N THR A 108 4.84 -1.55 -11.66
CA THR A 108 3.42 -1.21 -11.75
C THR A 108 2.61 -2.22 -10.96
N ALA A 109 1.50 -1.76 -10.37
CA ALA A 109 0.57 -2.64 -9.67
C ALA A 109 0.04 -3.74 -10.59
N GLY A 110 -0.16 -3.44 -11.89
CA GLY A 110 -0.58 -4.41 -12.89
C GLY A 110 0.44 -5.53 -13.11
N ALA A 111 1.72 -5.19 -13.28
CA ALA A 111 2.78 -6.18 -13.45
C ALA A 111 2.96 -7.07 -12.21
N VAL A 112 2.90 -6.49 -11.01
CA VAL A 112 2.95 -7.26 -9.76
C VAL A 112 1.74 -8.19 -9.64
N SER A 113 0.53 -7.70 -9.93
CA SER A 113 -0.69 -8.51 -9.91
C SER A 113 -0.61 -9.68 -10.90
N ALA A 114 -0.17 -9.41 -12.14
CA ALA A 114 0.01 -10.43 -13.17
C ALA A 114 1.04 -11.49 -12.77
N ALA A 115 2.17 -11.08 -12.16
CA ALA A 115 3.20 -11.99 -11.69
C ALA A 115 2.72 -12.90 -10.55
N LEU A 116 1.81 -12.40 -9.69
CA LEU A 116 1.28 -13.14 -8.56
C LEU A 116 0.01 -13.95 -8.89
N ALA A 117 -0.68 -13.66 -9.99
CA ALA A 117 -1.94 -14.29 -10.36
C ALA A 117 -1.88 -15.83 -10.45
N PRO A 118 -0.85 -16.46 -11.05
CA PRO A 118 -0.77 -17.92 -11.10
C PRO A 118 -0.69 -18.58 -9.72
N PHE A 119 0.00 -17.95 -8.76
CA PHE A 119 0.12 -18.45 -7.40
C PHE A 119 -1.17 -18.29 -6.61
N ARG A 120 -1.93 -17.22 -6.87
CA ARG A 120 -3.27 -17.04 -6.28
C ARG A 120 -4.27 -18.05 -6.84
N GLN A 121 -4.29 -18.25 -8.15
CA GLN A 121 -5.20 -19.19 -8.82
C GLN A 121 -4.95 -20.65 -8.42
N SER A 122 -3.69 -21.01 -8.17
CA SER A 122 -3.33 -22.34 -7.66
C SER A 122 -3.53 -22.52 -6.15
N GLY A 123 -3.93 -21.47 -5.42
CA GLY A 123 -4.09 -21.48 -3.98
C GLY A 123 -2.77 -21.46 -3.18
N LEU A 124 -1.61 -21.40 -3.86
CA LEU A 124 -0.29 -21.35 -3.22
C LEU A 124 -0.03 -20.02 -2.51
N LEU A 125 -0.68 -18.95 -2.95
CA LEU A 125 -0.59 -17.63 -2.34
C LEU A 125 -1.98 -17.18 -1.85
N PRO A 126 -2.42 -17.65 -0.66
CA PRO A 126 -3.60 -17.09 -0.02
C PRO A 126 -3.33 -15.65 0.43
N ASP A 127 -4.38 -14.90 0.79
CA ASP A 127 -4.24 -13.51 1.25
C ASP A 127 -3.37 -13.39 2.53
N TYR A 128 -3.36 -14.44 3.35
CA TYR A 128 -2.61 -14.53 4.60
C TYR A 128 -1.70 -15.78 4.60
N PRO A 129 -0.58 -15.76 3.86
CA PRO A 129 0.27 -16.94 3.64
C PRO A 129 1.05 -17.39 4.88
N LEU A 130 1.20 -16.51 5.88
CA LEU A 130 1.86 -16.82 7.16
C LEU A 130 0.84 -17.04 8.30
N GLY A 131 -0.44 -17.24 7.95
CA GLY A 131 -1.53 -17.24 8.91
C GLY A 131 -2.03 -15.83 9.23
N SER A 132 -3.14 -15.79 9.97
CA SER A 132 -3.80 -14.56 10.40
C SER A 132 -4.58 -14.83 11.68
N ASP A 133 -4.58 -13.87 12.60
CA ASP A 133 -5.47 -13.89 13.76
C ASP A 133 -6.92 -13.49 13.38
N PHE A 134 -7.14 -13.05 12.14
CA PHE A 134 -8.47 -12.75 11.63
C PHE A 134 -9.21 -14.02 11.24
N THR A 135 -10.44 -14.15 11.76
CA THR A 135 -11.44 -15.08 11.25
C THR A 135 -11.81 -14.74 9.80
N GLU A 136 -12.36 -15.70 9.04
CA GLU A 136 -12.80 -15.46 7.65
C GLU A 136 -13.76 -14.27 7.54
N VAL A 137 -14.66 -14.10 8.51
CA VAL A 137 -15.58 -12.97 8.61
C VAL A 137 -14.83 -11.64 8.69
N GLU A 138 -13.78 -11.59 9.50
CA GLU A 138 -12.97 -10.40 9.68
C GLU A 138 -12.08 -10.11 8.46
N GLN A 139 -11.59 -11.15 7.78
CA GLN A 139 -10.82 -10.97 6.55
C GLN A 139 -11.67 -10.27 5.47
N HIS A 140 -12.94 -10.67 5.31
CA HIS A 140 -13.87 -9.98 4.42
C HIS A 140 -14.18 -8.55 4.91
N LEU A 141 -14.41 -8.35 6.21
CA LEU A 141 -14.67 -7.03 6.78
C LEU A 141 -13.49 -6.07 6.58
N VAL A 142 -12.24 -6.52 6.76
CA VAL A 142 -11.05 -5.68 6.56
C VAL A 142 -10.98 -5.19 5.10
N LYS A 143 -11.28 -6.06 4.13
CA LYS A 143 -11.37 -5.66 2.71
C LYS A 143 -12.48 -4.63 2.49
N ALA A 144 -13.68 -4.90 2.99
CA ALA A 144 -14.84 -4.02 2.86
C ALA A 144 -14.59 -2.63 3.48
N LEU A 145 -14.07 -2.58 4.71
CA LEU A 145 -13.73 -1.33 5.40
C LEU A 145 -12.60 -0.58 4.68
N GLY A 146 -11.62 -1.31 4.11
CA GLY A 146 -10.59 -0.74 3.24
C GLY A 146 -11.20 -0.05 2.01
N TRP A 147 -12.15 -0.70 1.35
CA TRP A 147 -12.88 -0.14 0.21
C TRP A 147 -13.68 1.11 0.60
N LEU A 148 -14.39 1.08 1.74
CA LEU A 148 -15.11 2.25 2.26
C LEU A 148 -14.16 3.42 2.49
N LYS A 149 -13.05 3.16 3.20
CA LYS A 149 -12.05 4.19 3.47
C LYS A 149 -11.58 4.86 2.18
N GLN A 150 -11.31 4.11 1.12
CA GLN A 150 -10.90 4.65 -0.18
C GLN A 150 -12.02 5.46 -0.86
N ASN A 151 -13.26 4.98 -0.77
CA ASN A 151 -14.44 5.60 -1.40
C ASN A 151 -15.10 6.70 -0.57
N THR A 152 -14.53 7.11 0.56
CA THR A 152 -15.03 8.22 1.39
C THR A 152 -13.97 9.30 1.68
N GLN A 153 -12.85 9.32 0.95
CA GLN A 153 -11.76 10.29 1.16
C GLN A 153 -12.12 11.73 0.80
N THR A 154 -13.04 11.93 -0.15
CA THR A 154 -13.45 13.25 -0.65
C THR A 154 -14.94 13.49 -0.43
N ARG A 155 -15.38 14.76 -0.41
CA ARG A 155 -16.82 15.06 -0.25
C ARG A 155 -17.67 14.42 -1.35
N GLY A 156 -17.19 14.49 -2.61
CA GLY A 156 -17.88 13.89 -3.76
C GLY A 156 -17.96 12.36 -3.68
N SER A 157 -16.83 11.69 -3.40
CA SER A 157 -16.82 10.23 -3.24
C SER A 157 -17.70 9.80 -2.08
N LYS A 158 -17.64 10.49 -0.93
CA LYS A 158 -18.49 10.21 0.23
C LYS A 158 -19.98 10.29 -0.10
N LEU A 159 -20.43 11.35 -0.77
CA LEU A 159 -21.83 11.50 -1.17
C LEU A 159 -22.29 10.38 -2.13
N ARG A 160 -21.45 10.06 -3.12
CA ARG A 160 -21.72 8.96 -4.06
C ARG A 160 -21.85 7.62 -3.33
N THR A 161 -20.94 7.34 -2.39
CA THR A 161 -20.91 6.10 -1.62
C THR A 161 -22.11 5.97 -0.70
N VAL A 162 -22.50 7.06 -0.02
CA VAL A 162 -23.74 7.10 0.80
C VAL A 162 -24.96 6.83 -0.07
N TRP A 163 -25.08 7.49 -1.23
CA TRP A 163 -26.22 7.30 -2.11
C TRP A 163 -26.31 5.87 -2.68
N ALA A 164 -25.17 5.28 -3.03
CA ALA A 164 -25.09 3.88 -3.43
C ALA A 164 -25.51 2.95 -2.29
N ALA A 165 -25.07 3.23 -1.06
CA ALA A 165 -25.41 2.41 0.12
C ALA A 165 -26.90 2.44 0.45
N LEU A 166 -27.58 3.57 0.21
CA LEU A 166 -29.03 3.67 0.37
C LEU A 166 -29.81 2.80 -0.64
N ARG A 167 -29.20 2.46 -1.78
CA ARG A 167 -29.79 1.64 -2.85
C ARG A 167 -29.37 0.17 -2.78
N GLN A 168 -28.36 -0.15 -1.97
CA GLN A 168 -27.86 -1.51 -1.84
C GLN A 168 -28.88 -2.38 -1.08
N PRO A 169 -29.40 -3.46 -1.69
CA PRO A 169 -30.24 -4.42 -0.99
C PRO A 169 -29.44 -5.19 0.07
N ALA A 170 -30.13 -5.78 1.03
CA ALA A 170 -29.51 -6.76 1.93
C ALA A 170 -29.09 -7.98 1.11
N GLY A 171 -27.84 -8.42 1.28
CA GLY A 171 -27.33 -9.66 0.71
C GLY A 171 -27.57 -10.85 1.63
N ASP A 172 -27.68 -12.03 1.03
CA ASP A 172 -27.71 -13.28 1.78
C ASP A 172 -26.37 -13.47 2.49
N GLY A 173 -26.40 -13.66 3.81
CA GLY A 173 -25.20 -13.84 4.65
C GLY A 173 -24.63 -12.56 5.27
N ASP A 174 -25.21 -11.37 5.01
CA ASP A 174 -24.77 -10.11 5.62
C ASP A 174 -24.85 -10.11 7.16
N ALA A 175 -25.74 -10.93 7.72
CA ALA A 175 -26.03 -10.97 9.16
C ALA A 175 -24.78 -11.25 10.01
N VAL A 176 -23.93 -12.19 9.58
CA VAL A 176 -22.71 -12.57 10.34
C VAL A 176 -21.71 -11.40 10.38
N TYR A 177 -21.55 -10.69 9.26
CA TYR A 177 -20.66 -9.53 9.18
C TYR A 177 -21.18 -8.36 10.00
N LEU A 178 -22.49 -8.10 9.95
CA LEU A 178 -23.12 -7.04 10.73
C LEU A 178 -23.08 -7.35 12.22
N GLN A 179 -23.29 -8.60 12.63
CA GLN A 179 -23.17 -9.02 14.02
C GLN A 179 -21.74 -8.79 14.54
N ARG A 180 -20.71 -9.13 13.74
CA ARG A 180 -19.32 -8.86 14.12
C ARG A 180 -19.03 -7.37 14.30
N MET A 181 -19.73 -6.51 13.56
CA MET A 181 -19.65 -5.06 13.65
C MET A 181 -20.61 -4.43 14.70
N ALA A 182 -21.41 -5.24 15.40
CA ALA A 182 -22.49 -4.79 16.29
C ALA A 182 -23.55 -3.90 15.59
N LEU A 183 -23.89 -4.26 14.34
CA LEU A 183 -24.82 -3.56 13.45
C LEU A 183 -25.98 -4.45 12.97
N ASP A 184 -26.19 -5.59 13.62
CA ASP A 184 -27.27 -6.55 13.33
C ASP A 184 -28.65 -6.03 13.79
N ALA A 185 -28.69 -5.24 14.88
CA ALA A 185 -29.90 -4.58 15.39
C ALA A 185 -29.70 -3.06 15.57
N PRO A 186 -29.59 -2.28 14.48
CA PRO A 186 -29.27 -0.85 14.56
C PRO A 186 -30.44 -0.04 15.16
N ALA A 187 -30.19 0.59 16.30
CA ALA A 187 -31.14 1.42 17.05
C ALA A 187 -31.18 2.85 16.52
N THR A 188 -30.04 3.40 16.09
CA THR A 188 -29.93 4.80 15.66
C THR A 188 -29.95 4.96 14.13
N LEU A 189 -30.29 6.16 13.64
CA LEU A 189 -30.19 6.48 12.21
C LEU A 189 -28.74 6.38 11.70
N GLY A 190 -27.75 6.66 12.57
CA GLY A 190 -26.33 6.51 12.28
C GLY A 190 -25.97 5.04 12.03
N GLU A 191 -26.30 4.16 12.98
CA GLU A 191 -26.05 2.71 12.86
C GLU A 191 -26.76 2.10 11.63
N ARG A 192 -27.96 2.57 11.30
CA ARG A 192 -28.67 2.13 10.08
C ARG A 192 -27.90 2.51 8.81
N LEU A 193 -27.30 3.69 8.78
CA LEU A 193 -26.47 4.13 7.66
C LEU A 193 -25.15 3.33 7.61
N GLU A 194 -24.50 3.12 8.76
CA GLU A 194 -23.28 2.31 8.87
C GLU A 194 -23.51 0.87 8.40
N ALA A 195 -24.61 0.24 8.83
CA ALA A 195 -24.99 -1.10 8.37
C ALA A 195 -25.13 -1.14 6.83
N ARG A 196 -25.78 -0.14 6.23
CA ARG A 196 -25.91 -0.03 4.77
C ARG A 196 -24.57 0.19 4.06
N LEU A 197 -23.68 0.99 4.64
CA LEU A 197 -22.34 1.20 4.11
C LEU A 197 -21.52 -0.08 4.14
N VAL A 198 -21.57 -0.84 5.24
CA VAL A 198 -20.90 -2.14 5.36
C VAL A 198 -21.43 -3.13 4.32
N ARG A 199 -22.75 -3.21 4.12
CA ARG A 199 -23.37 -4.06 3.08
C ARG A 199 -22.91 -3.71 1.68
N LEU A 200 -22.91 -2.41 1.34
CA LEU A 200 -22.38 -1.94 0.05
C LEU A 200 -20.93 -2.39 -0.14
N ALA A 201 -20.11 -2.22 0.89
CA ALA A 201 -18.70 -2.54 0.82
C ALA A 201 -18.43 -4.04 0.68
N LEU A 202 -19.18 -4.87 1.39
CA LEU A 202 -19.14 -6.33 1.24
C LEU A 202 -19.53 -6.74 -0.19
N ALA A 203 -20.62 -6.18 -0.73
CA ALA A 203 -21.03 -6.47 -2.10
C ALA A 203 -19.98 -6.06 -3.15
N GLN A 204 -19.31 -4.92 -2.96
CA GLN A 204 -18.27 -4.42 -3.86
C GLN A 204 -16.97 -5.21 -3.79
N THR A 205 -16.66 -5.79 -2.63
CA THR A 205 -15.42 -6.55 -2.40
C THR A 205 -15.56 -8.05 -2.61
N ALA A 206 -16.79 -8.59 -2.58
CA ALA A 206 -17.06 -9.97 -2.95
C ALA A 206 -17.00 -10.20 -4.48
N ALA A 207 -17.21 -9.14 -5.27
CA ALA A 207 -17.16 -9.19 -6.73
C ALA A 207 -15.76 -8.97 -7.33
N ALA A 208 -14.75 -8.71 -6.49
CA ALA A 208 -13.39 -8.30 -6.88
C ALA A 208 -12.36 -9.36 -6.51
#